data_AF-A0AAE7CPH1-F1
#
_entry.id   AF-A0AAE7CPH1-F1
#
_cell.length_a   1.000
_cell.length_b   1.000
_cell.length_c   1.000
_cell.angle_alpha   90.00
_cell.angle_beta   90.00
_cell.angle_gamma   90.00
#
_symmetry.space_group_name_H-M   'P 1'
#
loop_
_entity.id
_entity.type
_entity.pdbx_description
1 polymer ?
#
loop_
_entity_poly.entity_id
_entity_poly.type
_entity_poly.pdbx_seq_one_letter_code
_entity_poly.pdbx_strand_id
1 'polypeptide(L)'
;MSTAILTGQPVPGSSLESDLRSLGFDVLSAADAAETGSLLAAIPAQERVAVVDARFVGHPHALRLGLTDPRFPLAAVPGALTAQPAARAALTRALAHENASSGGALVVDSLADRIADVLAAEGDDVHRPELGRLVAEVPTDPQTRNEARQAVAAVDDEAVRLKSAVKARDGFFTTFFISPYSRYIARWCARRGLTPNQVTTASLITALIAAGCAATGTRGGFVAAGVLLIASFVLDCTDGQLARYSLQYSTLGAWLDATFDRAKEYAYYAGLALGAARGGDDVWALALGAMILQTCRHVVDFSFNEANHDATANTSPTAALSGKLDSVGWTVWARRMIVLPIGERWAMIAVLTAVTTPRITFYVLLIGCAFAATYTTAGRVLRSLTRKARRTDRAARALADLADNGPLVGALVPVLKGRGPRIAPLSAGLGAVLVVAAAWAWGPSWWVVLPAALYVVTSAEAVTRPLKGALDWLVPPILRAGEYLTVLVLAARSDVNGALPAAFGLVAAVAYHHYDTVYRIRGDAGAPPAWLVRAIGGQDGRTLLVAVLAALLTGAQFTVALTALAVAVALVVLVESTRFWVSAGAPAVHDEGEPA
;
A
#
# COMPACT_ATOMS: atom_id res chain seq x y z
N MET A 1 -29.09 -0.47 -5.34
CA MET A 1 -29.88 0.04 -4.20
C MET A 1 -29.54 -0.82 -2.98
N SER A 2 -29.78 -0.33 -1.77
CA SER A 2 -29.50 -1.05 -0.53
C SER A 2 -30.78 -1.06 0.30
N THR A 3 -31.13 -2.18 0.91
CA THR A 3 -32.37 -2.31 1.68
C THR A 3 -32.08 -2.68 3.13
N ALA A 4 -32.69 -2.00 4.10
CA ALA A 4 -32.63 -2.33 5.52
C ALA A 4 -33.99 -2.88 5.99
N ILE A 5 -33.97 -4.04 6.63
CA ILE A 5 -35.14 -4.67 7.24
C ILE A 5 -35.08 -4.39 8.75
N LEU A 6 -36.01 -3.57 9.23
CA LEU A 6 -36.21 -3.32 10.66
C LEU A 6 -36.97 -4.49 11.29
N THR A 7 -36.38 -5.11 12.30
CA THR A 7 -36.95 -6.28 12.97
C THR A 7 -37.50 -5.90 14.34
N GLY A 8 -38.71 -6.35 14.65
CA GLY A 8 -39.37 -6.11 15.94
C GLY A 8 -40.36 -4.94 15.90
N GLN A 9 -40.90 -4.58 17.05
CA GLN A 9 -41.93 -3.55 17.14
C GLN A 9 -41.34 -2.14 16.93
N PRO A 10 -41.98 -1.28 16.11
CA PRO A 10 -41.56 0.10 15.94
C PRO A 10 -41.56 0.82 17.28
N VAL A 11 -40.48 1.55 17.58
CA VAL A 11 -40.41 2.30 18.83
C VAL A 11 -40.70 3.78 18.60
N PRO A 12 -41.74 4.36 19.22
CA PRO A 12 -42.10 5.76 19.04
C PRO A 12 -40.94 6.73 19.32
N GLY A 13 -40.77 7.72 18.43
CA GLY A 13 -39.72 8.74 18.55
C GLY A 13 -38.30 8.21 18.32
N SER A 14 -38.13 7.07 17.64
CA SER A 14 -36.82 6.61 17.15
C SER A 14 -36.39 7.39 15.90
N SER A 15 -35.12 7.79 15.80
CA SER A 15 -34.53 8.39 14.60
C SER A 15 -34.01 7.34 13.60
N LEU A 16 -34.04 6.06 13.97
CA LEU A 16 -33.38 4.98 13.24
C LEU A 16 -33.77 4.92 11.76
N GLU A 17 -35.06 5.06 11.44
CA GLU A 17 -35.54 5.02 10.06
C GLU A 17 -35.00 6.20 9.23
N SER A 18 -34.95 7.41 9.80
CA SER A 18 -34.31 8.56 9.15
C SER A 18 -32.80 8.39 9.02
N ASP A 19 -32.15 7.80 10.02
CA ASP A 19 -30.71 7.55 10.01
C ASP A 19 -30.35 6.54 8.91
N LEU A 20 -31.08 5.43 8.78
CA LEU A 20 -30.89 4.44 7.72
C LEU A 20 -31.13 5.02 6.32
N ARG A 21 -32.19 5.83 6.15
CA ARG A 21 -32.43 6.54 4.88
C ARG A 21 -31.30 7.51 4.54
N SER A 22 -30.74 8.22 5.54
CA SER A 22 -29.60 9.12 5.33
C SER A 22 -28.32 8.38 4.90
N LEU A 23 -28.23 7.08 5.21
CA LEU A 23 -27.16 6.17 4.77
C LEU A 23 -27.45 5.54 3.40
N GLY A 24 -28.58 5.88 2.76
CA GLY A 24 -28.94 5.39 1.43
C GLY A 24 -29.65 4.03 1.42
N PHE A 25 -30.26 3.63 2.54
CA PHE A 25 -31.10 2.43 2.60
C PHE A 25 -32.58 2.75 2.35
N ASP A 26 -33.23 1.92 1.55
CA ASP A 26 -34.68 1.75 1.58
C ASP A 26 -35.05 0.95 2.83
N VAL A 27 -36.08 1.35 3.56
CA VAL A 27 -36.41 0.74 4.86
C VAL A 27 -37.70 -0.05 4.76
N LEU A 28 -37.63 -1.33 5.10
CA LEU A 28 -38.75 -2.24 5.26
C LEU A 28 -38.88 -2.64 6.73
N SER A 29 -40.04 -3.13 7.16
CA SER A 29 -40.27 -3.58 8.53
C SER A 29 -40.79 -5.02 8.53
N ALA A 30 -40.31 -5.81 9.48
CA ALA A 30 -40.74 -7.19 9.72
C ALA A 30 -41.09 -7.37 11.20
N ALA A 31 -42.25 -7.98 11.46
CA ALA A 31 -42.74 -8.29 12.79
C ALA A 31 -41.94 -9.44 13.43
N ASP A 32 -41.49 -10.41 12.62
CA ASP A 32 -40.77 -11.59 13.08
C ASP A 32 -39.69 -12.08 12.08
N ALA A 33 -38.98 -13.13 12.46
CA ALA A 33 -37.89 -13.70 11.67
C ALA A 33 -38.38 -14.42 10.39
N ALA A 34 -39.62 -14.89 10.34
CA ALA A 34 -40.20 -15.52 9.16
C ALA A 34 -40.58 -14.48 8.10
N GLU A 35 -41.17 -13.35 8.52
CA GLU A 35 -41.41 -12.20 7.66
C GLU A 35 -40.09 -11.59 7.18
N THR A 36 -39.08 -11.48 8.06
CA THR A 36 -37.72 -11.05 7.68
C THR A 36 -37.17 -11.93 6.54
N GLY A 37 -37.32 -13.25 6.63
CA GLY A 37 -36.90 -14.19 5.59
C GLY A 37 -37.66 -14.01 4.27
N SER A 38 -38.96 -13.73 4.35
CA SER A 38 -39.82 -13.49 3.17
C SER A 38 -39.42 -12.19 2.45
N LEU A 39 -39.20 -11.10 3.19
CA LEU A 39 -38.69 -9.84 2.64
C LEU A 39 -37.28 -10.01 2.07
N LEU A 40 -36.41 -10.75 2.77
CA LEU A 40 -35.05 -11.03 2.32
C LEU A 40 -35.05 -11.70 0.94
N ALA A 41 -35.96 -12.66 0.71
CA ALA A 41 -36.11 -13.39 -0.55
C ALA A 41 -36.69 -12.53 -1.68
N ALA A 42 -37.49 -11.51 -1.36
CA ALA A 42 -38.06 -10.58 -2.34
C ALA A 42 -37.05 -9.53 -2.84
N ILE A 43 -36.04 -9.20 -2.03
CA ILE A 43 -35.00 -8.23 -2.40
C ILE A 43 -34.04 -8.85 -3.43
N PRO A 44 -33.72 -8.15 -4.55
CA PRO A 44 -32.81 -8.66 -5.57
C PRO A 44 -31.46 -9.11 -5.01
N ALA A 45 -30.92 -10.22 -5.52
CA ALA A 45 -29.68 -10.81 -5.01
C ALA A 45 -28.44 -9.91 -5.17
N GLN A 46 -28.47 -8.95 -6.10
CA GLN A 46 -27.41 -7.99 -6.36
C GLN A 46 -27.45 -6.77 -5.41
N GLU A 47 -28.42 -6.69 -4.51
CA GLU A 47 -28.52 -5.59 -3.56
C GLU A 47 -27.88 -5.93 -2.21
N ARG A 48 -27.29 -4.92 -1.58
CA ARG A 48 -26.86 -5.00 -0.19
C ARG A 48 -28.10 -5.01 0.69
N VAL A 49 -28.11 -5.88 1.71
CA VAL A 49 -29.17 -5.91 2.70
C VAL A 49 -28.63 -5.71 4.10
N ALA A 50 -29.39 -5.00 4.94
CA ALA A 50 -29.15 -4.91 6.37
C ALA A 50 -30.35 -5.45 7.15
N VAL A 51 -30.10 -6.07 8.29
CA VAL A 51 -31.09 -6.48 9.29
C VAL A 51 -30.77 -5.69 10.55
N VAL A 52 -31.73 -4.91 11.04
CA VAL A 52 -31.51 -3.95 12.13
C VAL A 52 -32.64 -4.03 13.15
N ASP A 53 -32.32 -4.16 14.43
CA ASP A 53 -33.32 -4.18 15.51
C ASP A 53 -33.98 -2.80 15.65
N ALA A 54 -35.31 -2.76 15.65
CA ALA A 54 -36.07 -1.52 15.77
C ALA A 54 -35.81 -0.77 17.10
N ARG A 55 -35.31 -1.46 18.13
CA ARG A 55 -34.94 -0.88 19.42
C ARG A 55 -33.58 -0.19 19.42
N PHE A 56 -32.76 -0.36 18.38
CA PHE A 56 -31.39 0.19 18.29
C PHE A 56 -31.33 1.65 18.73
N VAL A 57 -30.37 1.95 19.62
CA VAL A 57 -29.99 3.30 20.01
C VAL A 57 -28.49 3.43 19.84
N GLY A 58 -28.06 4.38 19.01
CA GLY A 58 -26.65 4.57 18.73
C GLY A 58 -26.38 5.73 17.79
N HIS A 59 -25.11 5.92 17.47
CA HIS A 59 -24.68 6.98 16.56
C HIS A 59 -24.93 6.60 15.10
N PRO A 60 -25.35 7.54 14.24
CA PRO A 60 -25.41 7.32 12.79
C PRO A 60 -24.08 6.87 12.20
N HIS A 61 -22.93 7.33 12.72
CA HIS A 61 -21.64 6.84 12.27
C HIS A 61 -21.36 5.38 12.66
N ALA A 62 -21.89 4.87 13.79
CA ALA A 62 -21.76 3.46 14.15
C ALA A 62 -22.51 2.56 13.14
N LEU A 63 -23.74 2.95 12.78
CA LEU A 63 -24.47 2.30 11.68
C LEU A 63 -23.73 2.44 10.35
N ARG A 64 -23.13 3.59 10.06
CA ARG A 64 -22.31 3.79 8.85
C ARG A 64 -21.16 2.77 8.80
N LEU A 65 -20.40 2.63 9.88
CA LEU A 65 -19.29 1.67 9.98
C LEU A 65 -19.77 0.21 9.84
N GLY A 66 -20.85 -0.14 10.54
CA GLY A 66 -21.40 -1.50 10.53
C GLY A 66 -22.12 -1.89 9.24
N LEU A 67 -22.71 -0.94 8.52
CA LEU A 67 -23.64 -1.24 7.43
C LEU A 67 -23.19 -0.80 6.04
N THR A 68 -22.25 0.14 5.92
CA THR A 68 -21.91 0.77 4.61
C THR A 68 -20.48 0.56 4.14
N ASP A 69 -19.59 -0.02 4.97
CA ASP A 69 -18.22 -0.31 4.53
C ASP A 69 -18.24 -1.29 3.33
N PRO A 70 -17.65 -0.93 2.18
CA PRO A 70 -17.62 -1.79 1.00
C PRO A 70 -16.57 -2.90 1.07
N ARG A 71 -15.64 -2.87 2.04
CA ARG A 71 -14.52 -3.83 2.12
C ARG A 71 -14.94 -5.18 2.68
N PHE A 72 -15.97 -5.19 3.52
CA PHE A 72 -16.40 -6.38 4.24
C PHE A 72 -17.72 -6.91 3.65
N PRO A 73 -17.74 -8.15 3.13
CA PRO A 73 -18.97 -8.77 2.63
C PRO A 73 -20.03 -8.94 3.71
N LEU A 74 -19.61 -9.20 4.96
CA LEU A 74 -20.43 -9.27 6.16
C LEU A 74 -19.86 -8.32 7.21
N ALA A 75 -20.73 -7.52 7.83
CA ALA A 75 -20.33 -6.71 8.97
C ALA A 75 -21.48 -6.55 9.97
N ALA A 76 -21.14 -6.50 11.26
CA ALA A 76 -22.11 -6.39 12.33
C ALA A 76 -21.66 -5.40 13.42
N VAL A 77 -22.61 -4.64 13.94
CA VAL A 77 -22.53 -3.90 15.20
C VAL A 77 -23.70 -4.37 16.08
N PRO A 78 -23.69 -4.14 17.41
CA PRO A 78 -24.79 -4.58 18.26
C PRO A 78 -26.15 -4.13 17.70
N GLY A 79 -27.04 -5.08 17.44
CA GLY A 79 -28.37 -4.83 16.88
C GLY A 79 -28.46 -4.57 15.38
N ALA A 80 -27.37 -4.63 14.62
CA ALA A 80 -27.39 -4.37 13.19
C ALA A 80 -26.35 -5.22 12.43
N LEU A 81 -26.80 -5.91 11.38
CA LEU A 81 -25.99 -6.76 10.51
C LEU A 81 -26.19 -6.35 9.06
N THR A 82 -25.14 -6.36 8.23
CA THR A 82 -25.26 -6.21 6.78
C THR A 82 -24.62 -7.36 6.03
N ALA A 83 -25.19 -7.67 4.86
CA ALA A 83 -24.60 -8.56 3.86
C ALA A 83 -24.59 -7.88 2.49
N GLN A 84 -23.41 -7.84 1.89
CA GLN A 84 -23.22 -7.51 0.48
C GLN A 84 -23.67 -8.66 -0.43
N PRO A 85 -23.85 -8.43 -1.75
CA PRO A 85 -24.28 -9.46 -2.70
C PRO A 85 -23.52 -10.79 -2.59
N ALA A 86 -22.19 -10.72 -2.43
CA ALA A 86 -21.33 -11.90 -2.29
C ALA A 86 -21.64 -12.76 -1.05
N ALA A 87 -22.21 -12.17 0.02
CA ALA A 87 -22.52 -12.86 1.27
C ALA A 87 -24.03 -13.06 1.51
N ARG A 88 -24.89 -12.72 0.52
CA ARG A 88 -26.35 -12.90 0.63
C ARG A 88 -26.74 -14.35 0.91
N ALA A 89 -26.04 -15.30 0.29
CA ALA A 89 -26.28 -16.72 0.51
C ALA A 89 -26.01 -17.15 1.97
N ALA A 90 -24.92 -16.65 2.57
CA ALA A 90 -24.61 -16.91 3.97
C ALA A 90 -25.68 -16.33 4.90
N LEU A 91 -26.09 -15.07 4.67
CA LEU A 91 -27.17 -14.43 5.43
C LEU A 91 -28.48 -15.23 5.38
N THR A 92 -28.90 -15.68 4.18
CA THR A 92 -30.11 -16.48 4.01
C THR A 92 -30.03 -17.82 4.75
N ARG A 93 -28.87 -18.50 4.72
CA ARG A 93 -28.65 -19.76 5.45
C ARG A 93 -28.75 -19.54 6.96
N ALA A 94 -28.07 -18.52 7.49
CA ALA A 94 -28.09 -18.21 8.91
C ALA A 94 -29.50 -17.84 9.40
N LEU A 95 -30.26 -17.07 8.61
CA LEU A 95 -31.66 -16.75 8.94
C LEU A 95 -32.57 -17.98 8.91
N ALA A 96 -32.35 -18.92 7.98
CA ALA A 96 -33.09 -20.18 7.96
C ALA A 96 -32.78 -21.05 9.18
N HIS A 97 -31.52 -21.05 9.64
CA HIS A 97 -31.11 -21.73 10.86
C HIS A 97 -31.83 -21.17 12.09
N GLU A 98 -31.88 -19.84 12.22
CA GLU A 98 -32.60 -19.15 13.29
C GLU A 98 -34.11 -19.44 13.27
N ASN A 99 -34.73 -19.46 12.09
CA ASN A 99 -36.15 -19.80 11.98
C ASN A 99 -36.46 -21.26 12.38
N ALA A 100 -35.52 -22.18 12.16
CA ALA A 100 -35.67 -23.58 12.57
C ALA A 100 -35.45 -23.80 14.07
N SER A 101 -34.62 -22.98 14.72
CA SER A 101 -34.28 -23.07 16.15
C SER A 101 -35.26 -22.33 17.07
N SER A 102 -36.04 -21.36 16.56
CA SER A 102 -36.93 -20.46 17.32
C SER A 102 -38.20 -21.11 17.91
N GLY A 103 -38.18 -22.41 18.22
CA GLY A 103 -39.29 -23.15 18.82
C GLY A 103 -39.62 -22.75 20.26
N GLY A 104 -40.25 -21.60 20.46
CA GLY A 104 -41.08 -21.29 21.64
C GLY A 104 -40.42 -20.70 22.89
N ALA A 105 -39.12 -20.39 22.89
CA ALA A 105 -38.47 -19.71 24.03
C ALA A 105 -38.58 -18.17 23.92
N LEU A 106 -38.70 -17.47 25.06
CA LEU A 106 -38.63 -16.01 25.13
C LEU A 106 -37.26 -15.53 24.64
N VAL A 107 -37.22 -14.97 23.43
CA VAL A 107 -35.99 -14.53 22.80
C VAL A 107 -35.62 -13.13 23.30
N VAL A 108 -34.53 -13.02 24.06
CA VAL A 108 -34.11 -11.77 24.73
C VAL A 108 -33.23 -10.89 23.81
N ASP A 109 -32.42 -11.53 22.96
CA ASP A 109 -31.43 -10.85 22.13
C ASP A 109 -32.00 -10.35 20.79
N SER A 110 -31.27 -9.48 20.10
CA SER A 110 -31.68 -8.99 18.78
C SER A 110 -31.56 -10.10 17.72
N LEU A 111 -32.46 -10.08 16.71
CA LEU A 111 -32.35 -11.03 15.58
C LEU A 111 -31.04 -10.84 14.82
N ALA A 112 -30.58 -9.60 14.66
CA ALA A 112 -29.33 -9.28 13.97
C ALA A 112 -28.10 -9.89 14.66
N ASP A 113 -28.03 -9.80 16.01
CA ASP A 113 -26.90 -10.35 16.77
C ASP A 113 -26.86 -11.87 16.71
N ARG A 114 -28.02 -12.54 16.82
CA ARG A 114 -28.09 -14.00 16.70
C ARG A 114 -27.67 -14.50 15.32
N ILE A 115 -28.12 -13.84 14.25
CA ILE A 115 -27.67 -14.17 12.89
C ILE A 115 -26.15 -13.98 12.77
N ALA A 116 -25.60 -12.89 13.33
CA ALA A 116 -24.16 -12.65 13.31
C ALA A 116 -23.36 -13.73 14.06
N ASP A 117 -23.90 -14.26 15.16
CA ASP A 117 -23.29 -15.34 15.92
C ASP A 117 -23.37 -16.69 15.19
N VAL A 118 -24.49 -16.99 14.52
CA VAL A 118 -24.62 -18.17 13.65
C VAL A 118 -23.62 -18.11 12.50
N LEU A 119 -23.51 -16.97 11.81
CA LEU A 119 -22.53 -16.77 10.73
C LEU A 119 -21.10 -17.01 11.22
N ALA A 120 -20.74 -16.44 12.37
CA ALA A 120 -19.42 -16.64 12.96
C ALA A 120 -19.17 -18.10 13.37
N ALA A 121 -20.18 -18.79 13.90
CA ALA A 121 -20.09 -20.21 14.28
C ALA A 121 -19.95 -21.14 13.07
N GLU A 122 -20.53 -20.77 11.92
CA GLU A 122 -20.38 -21.49 10.65
C GLU A 122 -19.07 -21.19 9.91
N GLY A 123 -18.24 -20.28 10.44
CA GLY A 123 -16.94 -19.92 9.90
C GLY A 123 -16.98 -18.82 8.83
N ASP A 124 -18.10 -18.11 8.69
CA ASP A 124 -18.18 -16.90 7.86
C ASP A 124 -17.46 -15.73 8.56
N ASP A 125 -16.66 -14.96 7.81
CA ASP A 125 -15.89 -13.82 8.33
C ASP A 125 -16.77 -12.58 8.53
N VAL A 126 -17.38 -12.46 9.72
CA VAL A 126 -18.21 -11.32 10.10
C VAL A 126 -17.34 -10.22 10.70
N HIS A 127 -17.13 -9.14 9.94
CA HIS A 127 -16.39 -7.99 10.41
C HIS A 127 -17.13 -7.24 11.52
N ARG A 128 -16.47 -6.97 12.65
CA ARG A 128 -17.01 -6.15 13.74
C ARG A 128 -16.14 -4.89 13.89
N PRO A 129 -16.61 -3.70 13.47
CA PRO A 129 -15.79 -2.50 13.51
C PRO A 129 -15.54 -2.02 14.94
N GLU A 130 -14.35 -1.49 15.20
CA GLU A 130 -14.03 -0.85 16.49
C GLU A 130 -14.79 0.47 16.63
N LEU A 131 -15.77 0.52 17.53
CA LEU A 131 -16.62 1.70 17.74
C LEU A 131 -15.99 2.77 18.64
N GLY A 132 -15.05 2.37 19.50
CA GLY A 132 -14.35 3.28 20.41
C GLY A 132 -15.32 4.00 21.36
N ARG A 133 -15.58 5.29 21.10
CA ARG A 133 -16.52 6.11 21.88
C ARG A 133 -17.94 6.14 21.30
N LEU A 134 -18.14 5.58 20.11
CA LEU A 134 -19.46 5.51 19.50
C LEU A 134 -20.30 4.48 20.24
N VAL A 135 -21.52 4.87 20.56
CA VAL A 135 -22.56 4.02 21.15
C VAL A 135 -23.31 3.29 20.04
N ALA A 136 -23.53 1.99 20.23
CA ALA A 136 -24.41 1.12 19.45
C ALA A 136 -24.96 0.05 20.39
N GLU A 137 -26.23 0.17 20.77
CA GLU A 137 -26.87 -0.69 21.77
C GLU A 137 -28.29 -1.06 21.36
N VAL A 138 -28.80 -2.16 21.93
CA VAL A 138 -30.20 -2.59 21.79
C VAL A 138 -30.83 -2.64 23.19
N PRO A 139 -31.34 -1.52 23.70
CA PRO A 139 -31.93 -1.45 25.03
C PRO A 139 -33.15 -2.35 25.17
N THR A 140 -33.24 -3.08 26.29
CA THR A 140 -34.35 -4.01 26.58
C THR A 140 -35.45 -3.36 27.41
N ASP A 141 -35.18 -2.23 28.05
CA ASP A 141 -36.12 -1.53 28.93
C ASP A 141 -36.01 0.01 28.80
N PRO A 142 -37.00 0.78 29.31
CA PRO A 142 -36.98 2.24 29.19
C PRO A 142 -35.81 2.95 29.88
N GLN A 143 -35.26 2.38 30.96
CA GLN A 143 -34.15 2.98 31.71
C GLN A 143 -32.84 2.83 30.91
N THR A 144 -32.51 1.61 30.48
CA THR A 144 -31.33 1.36 29.61
C THR A 144 -31.41 2.17 28.32
N ARG A 145 -32.63 2.38 27.79
CA ARG A 145 -32.84 3.22 26.61
C ARG A 145 -32.52 4.69 26.84
N ASN A 146 -32.89 5.22 28.00
CA ASN A 146 -32.59 6.60 28.36
C ASN A 146 -31.08 6.79 28.60
N GLU A 147 -30.43 5.81 29.24
CA GLU A 147 -28.98 5.79 29.43
C GLU A 147 -28.23 5.77 28.08
N ALA A 148 -28.62 4.89 27.16
CA ALA A 148 -28.05 4.84 25.81
C ALA A 148 -28.22 6.18 25.05
N ARG A 149 -29.39 6.84 25.18
CA ARG A 149 -29.63 8.18 24.60
C ARG A 149 -28.74 9.25 25.20
N GLN A 150 -28.53 9.22 26.52
CA GLN A 150 -27.60 10.14 27.19
C GLN A 150 -26.16 9.90 26.76
N ALA A 151 -25.75 8.63 26.61
CA ALA A 151 -24.44 8.27 26.12
C ALA A 151 -24.20 8.74 24.67
N VAL A 152 -25.22 8.63 23.79
CA VAL A 152 -25.18 9.21 22.43
C VAL A 152 -25.02 10.73 22.49
N ALA A 153 -25.81 11.41 23.32
CA ALA A 153 -25.74 12.87 23.43
C ALA A 153 -24.40 13.39 24.01
N ALA A 154 -23.69 12.56 24.77
CA ALA A 154 -22.41 12.91 25.38
C ALA A 154 -21.23 12.89 24.40
N VAL A 155 -21.39 12.31 23.21
CA VAL A 155 -20.31 12.11 22.23
C VAL A 155 -20.63 12.87 20.94
N ASP A 156 -19.68 13.70 20.49
CA ASP A 156 -19.76 14.37 19.19
C ASP A 156 -19.38 13.38 18.07
N ASP A 157 -20.41 12.86 17.39
CA ASP A 157 -20.29 11.93 16.27
C ASP A 157 -19.33 12.42 15.18
N GLU A 158 -19.42 13.71 14.84
CA GLU A 158 -18.64 14.31 13.76
C GLU A 158 -17.18 14.52 14.18
N ALA A 159 -16.93 14.86 15.44
CA ALA A 159 -15.58 14.92 15.97
C ALA A 159 -14.90 13.53 15.98
N VAL A 160 -15.65 12.47 16.31
CA VAL A 160 -15.15 11.09 16.22
C VAL A 160 -14.83 10.73 14.77
N ARG A 161 -15.75 11.01 13.84
CA ARG A 161 -15.57 10.74 12.41
C ARG A 161 -14.37 11.45 11.80
N LEU A 162 -14.14 12.72 12.16
CA LEU A 162 -12.97 13.48 11.72
C LEU A 162 -11.66 12.94 12.31
N LYS A 163 -11.70 12.41 13.53
CA LYS A 163 -10.54 11.83 14.19
C LYS A 163 -10.20 10.44 13.63
N SER A 164 -11.21 9.59 13.37
CA SER A 164 -11.04 8.26 12.78
C SER A 164 -10.60 8.31 11.32
N ALA A 165 -10.89 9.41 10.60
CA ALA A 165 -10.40 9.63 9.25
C ALA A 165 -8.86 9.77 9.16
N VAL A 166 -8.19 10.17 10.25
CA VAL A 166 -6.73 10.31 10.32
C VAL A 166 -6.11 8.97 10.68
N LYS A 167 -5.05 8.58 9.97
CA LYS A 167 -4.37 7.29 10.19
C LYS A 167 -3.64 7.31 11.55
N ALA A 168 -3.83 6.25 12.34
CA ALA A 168 -3.28 6.17 13.70
C ALA A 168 -1.75 6.15 13.76
N ARG A 169 -1.10 5.70 12.68
CA ARG A 169 0.36 5.48 12.61
C ARG A 169 1.06 6.42 11.63
N ASP A 170 0.60 7.65 11.52
CA ASP A 170 1.28 8.66 10.73
C ASP A 170 2.65 9.06 11.32
N GLY A 171 3.52 9.54 10.44
CA GLY A 171 4.79 10.18 10.82
C GLY A 171 4.55 11.42 11.69
N PHE A 172 5.61 11.87 12.36
CA PHE A 172 5.60 13.10 13.15
C PHE A 172 5.14 14.29 12.30
N PHE A 173 5.72 14.48 11.11
CA PHE A 173 5.38 15.63 10.28
C PHE A 173 3.90 15.62 9.86
N THR A 174 3.41 14.48 9.36
CA THR A 174 2.00 14.34 8.97
C THR A 174 1.07 14.55 10.16
N THR A 175 1.37 13.97 11.32
CA THR A 175 0.52 14.06 12.51
C THR A 175 0.37 15.50 13.02
N PHE A 176 1.47 16.26 13.10
CA PHE A 176 1.47 17.56 13.76
C PHE A 176 1.35 18.75 12.79
N PHE A 177 1.75 18.60 11.53
CA PHE A 177 1.79 19.71 10.55
C PHE A 177 0.79 19.56 9.41
N ILE A 178 0.12 18.42 9.24
CA ILE A 178 -0.82 18.19 8.13
C ILE A 178 -2.21 17.80 8.64
N SER A 179 -2.30 16.68 9.36
CA SER A 179 -3.53 16.09 9.89
C SER A 179 -4.41 17.01 10.75
N PRO A 180 -3.89 18.02 11.49
CA PRO A 180 -4.74 18.90 12.28
C PRO A 180 -5.77 19.66 11.44
N TYR A 181 -5.42 20.04 10.20
CA TYR A 181 -6.31 20.78 9.31
C TYR A 181 -6.77 20.00 8.07
N SER A 182 -5.96 19.06 7.54
CA SER A 182 -6.31 18.34 6.31
C SER A 182 -7.61 17.52 6.45
N ARG A 183 -7.91 17.00 7.65
CA ARG A 183 -9.19 16.30 7.94
C ARG A 183 -10.42 17.18 7.71
N TYR A 184 -10.29 18.49 7.94
CA TYR A 184 -11.37 19.44 7.66
C TYR A 184 -11.48 19.76 6.17
N ILE A 185 -10.36 19.71 5.44
CA ILE A 185 -10.36 19.76 3.97
C ILE A 185 -11.06 18.51 3.42
N ALA A 186 -10.78 17.31 3.95
CA ALA A 186 -11.45 16.08 3.57
C ALA A 186 -12.97 16.18 3.76
N ARG A 187 -13.42 16.71 4.90
CA ARG A 187 -14.84 17.01 5.13
C ARG A 187 -15.41 18.04 4.15
N TRP A 188 -14.65 19.08 3.82
CA TRP A 188 -15.08 20.07 2.83
C TRP A 188 -15.25 19.42 1.45
N CYS A 189 -14.31 18.56 1.03
CA CYS A 189 -14.40 17.78 -0.20
C CYS A 189 -15.64 16.86 -0.19
N ALA A 190 -15.88 16.14 0.90
CA ALA A 190 -17.05 15.28 1.06
C ALA A 190 -18.37 16.06 0.90
N ARG A 191 -18.47 17.25 1.52
CA ARG A 191 -19.64 18.14 1.38
C ARG A 191 -19.83 18.71 -0.01
N ARG A 192 -18.77 18.77 -0.83
CA ARG A 192 -18.83 19.20 -2.24
C ARG A 192 -19.04 18.04 -3.21
N GLY A 193 -19.17 16.81 -2.72
CA GLY A 193 -19.32 15.62 -3.56
C GLY A 193 -18.05 15.26 -4.35
N LEU A 194 -16.88 15.75 -3.94
CA LEU A 194 -15.61 15.36 -4.55
C LEU A 194 -15.26 13.92 -4.13
N THR A 195 -14.73 13.14 -5.06
CA THR A 195 -14.30 11.76 -4.78
C THR A 195 -12.83 11.70 -4.36
N PRO A 196 -12.40 10.67 -3.60
CA PRO A 196 -10.99 10.45 -3.28
C PRO A 196 -10.08 10.49 -4.52
N ASN A 197 -10.45 9.79 -5.59
CA ASN A 197 -9.67 9.72 -6.83
C ASN A 197 -9.49 11.10 -7.50
N GLN A 198 -10.48 12.00 -7.41
CA GLN A 198 -10.33 13.37 -7.90
C GLN A 198 -9.30 14.15 -7.09
N VAL A 199 -9.30 13.99 -5.76
CA VAL A 199 -8.32 14.64 -4.88
C VAL A 199 -6.92 14.06 -5.09
N THR A 200 -6.78 12.75 -5.24
CA THR A 200 -5.52 12.06 -5.59
C THR A 200 -4.96 12.55 -6.93
N THR A 201 -5.83 12.73 -7.93
CA THR A 201 -5.43 13.29 -9.24
C THR A 201 -4.98 14.75 -9.12
N ALA A 202 -5.68 15.56 -8.33
CA ALA A 202 -5.28 16.95 -8.07
C ALA A 202 -3.92 17.01 -7.34
N SER A 203 -3.67 16.10 -6.41
CA SER A 203 -2.37 15.93 -5.75
C SER A 203 -1.25 15.65 -6.75
N LEU A 204 -1.46 14.69 -7.67
CA LEU A 204 -0.50 14.38 -8.74
C LEU A 204 -0.23 15.60 -9.64
N ILE A 205 -1.27 16.26 -10.15
CA ILE A 205 -1.12 17.43 -11.02
C ILE A 205 -0.31 18.52 -10.30
N THR A 206 -0.60 18.76 -9.01
CA THR A 206 0.13 19.74 -8.20
C THR A 206 1.61 19.38 -8.08
N ALA A 207 1.94 18.10 -7.88
CA ALA A 207 3.33 17.65 -7.82
C ALA A 207 4.05 17.77 -9.16
N LEU A 208 3.37 17.49 -10.27
CA LEU A 208 3.94 17.65 -11.62
C LEU A 208 4.22 19.12 -11.93
N ILE A 209 3.34 20.03 -11.50
CA ILE A 209 3.60 21.48 -11.57
C ILE A 209 4.80 21.83 -10.67
N ALA A 210 4.89 21.28 -9.46
CA ALA A 210 6.04 21.48 -8.57
C ALA A 210 7.36 21.02 -9.22
N ALA A 211 7.36 19.84 -9.84
CA ALA A 211 8.50 19.32 -10.61
C ALA A 211 8.85 20.22 -11.81
N GLY A 212 7.85 20.75 -12.51
CA GLY A 212 8.02 21.74 -13.58
C GLY A 212 8.64 23.05 -13.08
N CYS A 213 8.21 23.55 -11.92
CA CYS A 213 8.82 24.71 -11.27
C CYS A 213 10.29 24.45 -10.89
N ALA A 214 10.59 23.28 -10.33
CA ALA A 214 11.96 22.87 -10.01
C ALA A 214 12.82 22.78 -11.28
N ALA A 215 12.26 22.25 -12.37
CA ALA A 215 12.94 22.13 -13.64
C ALA A 215 13.36 23.48 -14.25
N THR A 216 12.74 24.61 -13.87
CA THR A 216 13.17 25.93 -14.37
C THR A 216 14.63 26.25 -14.01
N GLY A 217 15.18 25.66 -12.93
CA GLY A 217 16.53 25.93 -12.46
C GLY A 217 16.73 27.30 -11.81
N THR A 218 15.64 28.07 -11.64
CA THR A 218 15.68 29.41 -11.03
C THR A 218 15.39 29.35 -9.54
N ARG A 219 15.85 30.35 -8.78
CA ARG A 219 15.58 30.39 -7.34
C ARG A 219 14.08 30.49 -7.02
N GLY A 220 13.36 31.35 -7.75
CA GLY A 220 11.90 31.45 -7.62
C GLY A 220 11.20 30.13 -7.96
N GLY A 221 11.66 29.43 -9.00
CA GLY A 221 11.17 28.11 -9.36
C GLY A 221 11.36 27.06 -8.27
N PHE A 222 12.52 27.02 -7.61
CA PHE A 222 12.76 26.11 -6.49
C PHE A 222 11.91 26.42 -5.26
N VAL A 223 11.70 27.71 -4.93
CA VAL A 223 10.81 28.10 -3.84
C VAL A 223 9.37 27.68 -4.15
N ALA A 224 8.89 27.96 -5.36
CA ALA A 224 7.55 27.54 -5.80
C ALA A 224 7.41 26.01 -5.78
N ALA A 225 8.43 25.27 -6.22
CA ALA A 225 8.46 23.82 -6.18
C ALA A 225 8.31 23.28 -4.76
N GLY A 226 9.06 23.82 -3.78
CA GLY A 226 8.96 23.39 -2.39
C GLY A 226 7.57 23.64 -1.79
N VAL A 227 6.98 24.81 -2.04
CA VAL A 227 5.62 25.14 -1.57
C VAL A 227 4.57 24.23 -2.20
N LEU A 228 4.64 24.03 -3.52
CA LEU A 228 3.71 23.17 -4.25
C LEU A 228 3.88 21.69 -3.88
N LEU A 229 5.10 21.26 -3.51
CA LEU A 229 5.35 19.91 -3.02
C LEU A 229 4.60 19.64 -1.71
N ILE A 230 4.65 20.59 -0.76
CA ILE A 230 3.87 20.50 0.47
C ILE A 230 2.37 20.55 0.18
N ALA A 231 1.93 21.43 -0.72
CA ALA A 231 0.51 21.51 -1.10
C ALA A 231 0.00 20.19 -1.71
N SER A 232 0.80 19.57 -2.59
CA SER A 232 0.53 18.23 -3.11
C SER A 232 0.43 17.20 -1.97
N PHE A 233 1.38 17.20 -1.04
CA PHE A 233 1.36 16.28 0.10
C PHE A 233 0.14 16.47 1.04
N VAL A 234 -0.35 17.70 1.20
CA VAL A 234 -1.60 17.97 1.92
C VAL A 234 -2.79 17.33 1.20
N LEU A 235 -2.88 17.49 -0.12
CA LEU A 235 -3.95 16.88 -0.92
C LEU A 235 -3.91 15.35 -0.88
N ASP A 236 -2.70 14.80 -0.91
CA ASP A 236 -2.43 13.38 -0.74
C ASP A 236 -2.94 12.84 0.59
N CYS A 237 -2.62 13.52 1.70
CA CYS A 237 -3.18 13.13 3.00
C CYS A 237 -4.71 13.28 3.04
N THR A 238 -5.24 14.25 2.28
CA THR A 238 -6.67 14.57 2.24
C THR A 238 -7.47 13.51 1.50
N ASP A 239 -6.94 12.88 0.44
CA ASP A 239 -7.69 11.87 -0.31
C ASP A 239 -7.97 10.60 0.51
N GLY A 240 -6.99 10.12 1.27
CA GLY A 240 -7.13 8.95 2.12
C GLY A 240 -8.00 9.27 3.34
N GLN A 241 -7.88 10.48 3.87
CA GLN A 241 -8.78 10.98 4.90
C GLN A 241 -10.22 11.10 4.38
N LEU A 242 -10.42 11.52 3.12
CA LEU A 242 -11.73 11.61 2.48
C LEU A 242 -12.34 10.21 2.23
N ALA A 243 -11.52 9.25 1.78
CA ALA A 243 -11.93 7.86 1.62
C ALA A 243 -12.39 7.26 2.94
N ARG A 244 -11.62 7.45 4.03
CA ARG A 244 -11.97 7.01 5.39
C ARG A 244 -13.19 7.73 5.95
N TYR A 245 -13.24 9.05 5.81
CA TYR A 245 -14.35 9.88 6.28
C TYR A 245 -15.67 9.49 5.61
N SER A 246 -15.64 9.17 4.31
CA SER A 246 -16.84 8.87 3.51
C SER A 246 -17.10 7.37 3.31
N LEU A 247 -16.24 6.49 3.85
CA LEU A 247 -16.18 5.04 3.55
C LEU A 247 -16.18 4.72 2.04
N GLN A 248 -15.57 5.61 1.24
CA GLN A 248 -15.42 5.45 -0.20
C GLN A 248 -14.09 4.78 -0.52
N TYR A 249 -14.03 3.46 -0.31
CA TYR A 249 -12.88 2.63 -0.59
C TYR A 249 -13.00 1.95 -1.96
N SER A 250 -11.89 1.83 -2.68
CA SER A 250 -11.84 1.10 -3.95
C SER A 250 -10.43 0.60 -4.25
N THR A 251 -10.33 -0.50 -4.99
CA THR A 251 -9.07 -1.06 -5.48
C THR A 251 -8.33 -0.11 -6.38
N LEU A 252 -9.06 0.44 -7.35
CA LEU A 252 -8.56 1.42 -8.29
C LEU A 252 -8.01 2.63 -7.53
N GLY A 253 -8.72 3.12 -6.51
CA GLY A 253 -8.26 4.23 -5.69
C GLY A 253 -6.98 3.91 -4.92
N ALA A 254 -6.90 2.74 -4.28
CA ALA A 254 -5.69 2.30 -3.58
C ALA A 254 -4.48 2.16 -4.53
N TRP A 255 -4.69 1.62 -5.72
CA TRP A 255 -3.65 1.51 -6.74
C TRP A 255 -3.24 2.87 -7.33
N LEU A 256 -4.20 3.77 -7.58
CA LEU A 256 -3.93 5.12 -8.08
C LEU A 256 -3.09 5.91 -7.07
N ASP A 257 -3.48 5.89 -5.80
CA ASP A 257 -2.75 6.52 -4.70
C ASP A 257 -1.30 6.03 -4.66
N ALA A 258 -1.13 4.71 -4.54
CA ALA A 258 0.17 4.03 -4.56
C ALA A 258 1.05 4.37 -5.79
N THR A 259 0.45 4.37 -6.99
CA THR A 259 1.14 4.64 -8.25
C THR A 259 1.54 6.11 -8.34
N PHE A 260 0.62 7.01 -8.03
CA PHE A 260 0.86 8.45 -8.12
C PHE A 260 1.92 8.85 -7.11
N ASP A 261 1.95 8.25 -5.94
CA ASP A 261 3.01 8.44 -4.95
C ASP A 261 4.42 8.25 -5.51
N ARG A 262 4.63 7.20 -6.31
CA ARG A 262 5.91 6.94 -6.97
C ARG A 262 6.14 7.90 -8.13
N ALA A 263 5.10 8.16 -8.94
CA ALA A 263 5.18 9.09 -10.05
C ALA A 263 5.55 10.51 -9.60
N LYS A 264 4.92 11.01 -8.53
CA LYS A 264 5.20 12.32 -7.93
C LYS A 264 6.66 12.41 -7.46
N GLU A 265 7.14 11.38 -6.75
CA GLU A 265 8.53 11.32 -6.26
C GLU A 265 9.54 11.36 -7.40
N TYR A 266 9.37 10.50 -8.42
CA TYR A 266 10.32 10.40 -9.53
C TYR A 266 10.27 11.64 -10.43
N ALA A 267 9.08 12.19 -10.67
CA ALA A 267 8.93 13.44 -11.41
C ALA A 267 9.63 14.59 -10.68
N TYR A 268 9.52 14.68 -9.36
CA TYR A 268 10.17 15.74 -8.59
C TYR A 268 11.71 15.60 -8.61
N TYR A 269 12.25 14.38 -8.48
CA TYR A 269 13.69 14.15 -8.62
C TYR A 269 14.20 14.51 -10.02
N ALA A 270 13.47 14.12 -11.07
CA ALA A 270 13.80 14.50 -12.44
C ALA A 270 13.72 16.02 -12.66
N GLY A 271 12.72 16.69 -12.08
CA GLY A 271 12.58 18.15 -12.11
C GLY A 271 13.76 18.87 -11.47
N LEU A 272 14.18 18.42 -10.28
CA LEU A 272 15.38 18.95 -9.60
C LEU A 272 16.64 18.72 -10.43
N ALA A 273 16.83 17.52 -10.97
CA ALA A 273 18.01 17.19 -11.76
C ALA A 273 18.09 18.01 -13.06
N LEU A 274 16.96 18.15 -13.75
CA LEU A 274 16.86 18.96 -14.96
C LEU A 274 17.10 20.45 -14.66
N GLY A 275 16.55 20.97 -13.56
CA GLY A 275 16.76 22.35 -13.14
C GLY A 275 18.21 22.64 -12.76
N ALA A 276 18.87 21.73 -12.06
CA ALA A 276 20.29 21.83 -11.73
C ALA A 276 21.18 21.81 -12.98
N ALA A 277 20.91 20.88 -13.91
CA ALA A 277 21.67 20.75 -15.15
C ALA A 277 21.61 22.01 -16.02
N ARG A 278 20.48 22.73 -16.03
CA ARG A 278 20.36 24.05 -16.70
C ARG A 278 21.27 25.11 -16.10
N GLY A 279 21.56 25.02 -14.80
CA GLY A 279 22.52 25.87 -14.10
C GLY A 279 23.97 25.37 -14.19
N GLY A 280 24.24 24.31 -14.96
CA GLY A 280 25.56 23.69 -15.09
C GLY A 280 25.92 22.68 -13.99
N ASP A 281 24.99 22.35 -13.09
CA ASP A 281 25.19 21.42 -11.98
C ASP A 281 24.55 20.07 -12.29
N ASP A 282 25.30 19.13 -12.87
CA ASP A 282 24.77 17.79 -13.17
C ASP A 282 24.63 16.94 -11.88
N VAL A 283 23.38 16.64 -11.54
CA VAL A 283 23.00 15.83 -10.38
C VAL A 283 22.14 14.61 -10.76
N TRP A 284 22.07 14.24 -12.05
CA TRP A 284 21.26 13.09 -12.49
C TRP A 284 21.69 11.77 -11.84
N ALA A 285 23.00 11.57 -11.62
CA ALA A 285 23.50 10.41 -10.90
C ALA A 285 23.01 10.38 -9.44
N LEU A 286 22.90 11.54 -8.79
CA LEU A 286 22.37 11.64 -7.42
C LEU A 286 20.86 11.39 -7.38
N ALA A 287 20.12 11.92 -8.35
CA ALA A 287 18.68 11.69 -8.49
C ALA A 287 18.36 10.21 -8.74
N LEU A 288 19.09 9.58 -9.66
CA LEU A 288 18.98 8.14 -9.92
C LEU A 288 19.39 7.32 -8.69
N GLY A 289 20.51 7.67 -8.04
CA GLY A 289 20.93 7.03 -6.79
C GLY A 289 19.86 7.10 -5.69
N ALA A 290 19.19 8.25 -5.55
CA ALA A 290 18.12 8.43 -4.56
C ALA A 290 16.91 7.55 -4.87
N MET A 291 16.49 7.48 -6.13
CA MET A 291 15.43 6.58 -6.58
C MET A 291 15.77 5.10 -6.32
N ILE A 292 17.00 4.69 -6.63
CA ILE A 292 17.47 3.31 -6.41
C ILE A 292 17.43 2.97 -4.92
N LEU A 293 18.03 3.82 -4.10
CA LEU A 293 18.09 3.62 -2.65
C LEU A 293 16.70 3.51 -2.03
N GLN A 294 15.78 4.40 -2.42
CA GLN A 294 14.41 4.36 -1.93
C GLN A 294 13.69 3.08 -2.39
N THR A 295 13.85 2.69 -3.65
CA THR A 295 13.19 1.51 -4.21
C THR A 295 13.69 0.23 -3.56
N CYS A 296 15.02 0.09 -3.40
CA CYS A 296 15.60 -1.04 -2.66
C CYS A 296 15.10 -1.08 -1.21
N ARG A 297 15.05 0.06 -0.53
CA ARG A 297 14.54 0.16 0.84
C ARG A 297 13.08 -0.30 0.95
N HIS A 298 12.21 0.16 0.06
CA HIS A 298 10.81 -0.28 0.03
C HIS A 298 10.71 -1.78 -0.27
N VAL A 299 11.49 -2.32 -1.21
CA VAL A 299 11.49 -3.76 -1.50
C VAL A 299 11.98 -4.57 -0.28
N VAL A 300 12.95 -4.08 0.50
CA VAL A 300 13.34 -4.67 1.79
C VAL A 300 12.15 -4.66 2.75
N ASP A 301 11.43 -3.54 2.87
CA ASP A 301 10.24 -3.43 3.72
C ASP A 301 9.19 -4.49 3.34
N PHE A 302 8.84 -4.57 2.06
CA PHE A 302 7.83 -5.48 1.54
C PHE A 302 8.25 -6.94 1.66
N SER A 303 9.46 -7.29 1.18
CA SER A 303 9.95 -8.67 1.19
C SER A 303 10.02 -9.22 2.61
N PHE A 304 10.42 -8.39 3.59
CA PHE A 304 10.44 -8.83 5.00
C PHE A 304 9.04 -9.04 5.57
N ASN A 305 8.12 -8.11 5.33
CA ASN A 305 6.76 -8.22 5.86
C ASN A 305 6.04 -9.42 5.25
N GLU A 306 6.13 -9.58 3.93
CA GLU A 306 5.55 -10.72 3.20
C GLU A 306 6.13 -12.05 3.69
N ALA A 307 7.45 -12.11 3.89
CA ALA A 307 8.11 -13.30 4.41
C ALA A 307 7.68 -13.70 5.84
N ASN A 308 7.04 -12.79 6.58
CA ASN A 308 6.55 -13.01 7.94
C ASN A 308 5.02 -12.85 8.06
N HIS A 309 4.30 -12.72 6.95
CA HIS A 309 2.85 -12.45 6.94
C HIS A 309 2.07 -13.52 7.74
N ASP A 310 2.43 -14.79 7.55
CA ASP A 310 1.78 -15.92 8.20
C ASP A 310 2.49 -16.36 9.49
N ALA A 311 3.47 -15.58 10.00
CA ALA A 311 4.21 -15.96 11.20
C ALA A 311 3.38 -15.68 12.45
N THR A 312 3.16 -16.70 13.29
CA THR A 312 2.43 -16.55 14.55
C THR A 312 3.12 -15.52 15.46
N ALA A 313 2.34 -14.54 15.92
CA ALA A 313 2.79 -13.52 16.85
C ALA A 313 3.24 -14.19 18.16
N ASN A 314 4.53 -14.15 18.46
CA ASN A 314 5.08 -14.63 19.73
C ASN A 314 5.88 -13.52 20.42
N THR A 315 5.71 -13.46 21.74
CA THR A 315 6.29 -12.51 22.69
C THR A 315 7.81 -12.61 22.73
N SER A 316 8.51 -11.82 21.90
CA SER A 316 9.98 -11.75 21.94
C SER A 316 10.47 -10.71 22.96
N PRO A 317 11.68 -10.88 23.54
CA PRO A 317 12.29 -9.87 24.43
C PRO A 317 12.41 -8.48 23.79
N THR A 318 12.53 -8.43 22.46
CA THR A 318 12.52 -7.18 21.67
C THR A 318 11.15 -6.50 21.63
N ALA A 319 10.04 -7.25 21.70
CA ALA A 319 8.70 -6.67 21.83
C ALA A 319 8.50 -6.08 23.24
N ALA A 320 9.00 -6.76 24.27
CA ALA A 320 9.00 -6.24 25.64
C ALA A 320 9.88 -4.99 25.79
N LEU A 321 11.02 -4.92 25.09
CA LEU A 321 11.86 -3.72 25.04
C LEU A 321 11.19 -2.57 24.29
N SER A 322 10.50 -2.85 23.16
CA SER A 322 9.69 -1.86 22.45
C SER A 322 8.64 -1.27 23.39
N GLY A 323 7.85 -2.12 24.07
CA GLY A 323 6.83 -1.66 25.02
C GLY A 323 7.40 -0.82 26.17
N LYS A 324 8.60 -1.13 26.65
CA LYS A 324 9.29 -0.31 27.67
C LYS A 324 9.74 1.05 27.13
N LEU A 325 10.27 1.13 25.90
CA LEU A 325 10.62 2.42 25.30
C LEU A 325 9.38 3.24 24.92
N ASP A 326 8.30 2.58 24.50
CA ASP A 326 7.05 3.25 24.10
C ASP A 326 6.36 3.91 25.31
N SER A 327 6.73 3.55 26.55
CA SER A 327 6.34 4.25 27.77
C SER A 327 6.92 5.68 27.88
N VAL A 328 7.97 6.00 27.11
CA VAL A 328 8.56 7.33 27.03
C VAL A 328 8.14 8.00 25.72
N GLY A 329 7.07 8.80 25.77
CA GLY A 329 6.33 9.27 24.59
C GLY A 329 7.15 9.99 23.50
N TRP A 330 8.24 10.69 23.83
CA TRP A 330 9.09 11.35 22.83
C TRP A 330 9.95 10.35 22.02
N THR A 331 10.31 9.21 22.61
CA THR A 331 11.14 8.19 21.93
C THR A 331 10.38 7.48 20.82
N VAL A 332 9.05 7.40 20.91
CA VAL A 332 8.17 6.91 19.85
C VAL A 332 8.30 7.76 18.59
N TRP A 333 8.28 9.08 18.75
CA TRP A 333 8.41 10.02 17.63
C TRP A 333 9.81 10.02 17.04
N ALA A 334 10.86 9.99 17.87
CA ALA A 334 12.23 9.85 17.38
C ALA A 334 12.40 8.55 16.57
N ARG A 335 11.86 7.43 17.04
CA ARG A 335 11.89 6.15 16.30
C ARG A 335 11.06 6.18 15.02
N ARG A 336 9.95 6.92 14.97
CA ARG A 336 9.19 7.11 13.73
C ARG A 336 9.96 7.96 12.73
N MET A 337 10.58 9.05 13.18
CA MET A 337 11.35 9.96 12.33
C MET A 337 12.66 9.35 11.80
N ILE A 338 13.33 8.48 12.57
CA ILE A 338 14.60 7.85 12.16
C ILE A 338 14.45 7.01 10.88
N VAL A 339 13.24 6.51 10.64
CA VAL A 339 12.88 5.72 9.48
C VAL A 339 12.63 6.61 8.26
N LEU A 340 12.69 7.93 8.41
CA LEU A 340 12.42 8.96 7.40
C LEU A 340 11.14 8.65 6.60
N PRO A 341 9.96 8.66 7.26
CA PRO A 341 8.68 8.40 6.60
C PRO A 341 8.38 9.44 5.52
N ILE A 342 7.33 9.17 4.73
CA ILE A 342 6.92 10.01 3.60
C ILE A 342 6.79 11.48 4.03
N GLY A 343 6.04 11.80 5.09
CA GLY A 343 5.85 13.19 5.52
C GLY A 343 7.16 13.93 5.84
N GLU A 344 8.03 13.33 6.64
CA GLU A 344 9.33 13.91 7.01
C GLU A 344 10.23 14.10 5.80
N ARG A 345 10.24 13.12 4.91
CA ARG A 345 11.04 13.15 3.68
C ARG A 345 10.57 14.25 2.73
N TRP A 346 9.26 14.38 2.53
CA TRP A 346 8.66 15.40 1.68
C TRP A 346 8.88 16.80 2.26
N ALA A 347 8.74 16.95 3.58
CA ALA A 347 9.07 18.20 4.28
C ALA A 347 10.53 18.60 4.09
N MET A 348 11.45 17.65 4.31
CA MET A 348 12.88 17.85 4.13
C MET A 348 13.21 18.25 2.69
N ILE A 349 12.70 17.52 1.70
CA ILE A 349 12.92 17.81 0.28
C ILE A 349 12.36 19.19 -0.07
N ALA A 350 11.14 19.52 0.34
CA ALA A 350 10.51 20.81 0.05
C ALA A 350 11.32 21.98 0.60
N VAL A 351 11.69 21.91 1.89
CA VAL A 351 12.46 22.95 2.56
C VAL A 351 13.84 23.09 1.92
N LEU A 352 14.58 21.99 1.75
CA LEU A 352 15.92 22.02 1.15
C LEU A 352 15.90 22.50 -0.31
N THR A 353 14.89 22.11 -1.09
CA THR A 353 14.72 22.64 -2.45
C THR A 353 14.56 24.17 -2.39
N ALA A 354 13.67 24.66 -1.53
CA ALA A 354 13.36 26.08 -1.44
C ALA A 354 14.52 26.91 -0.87
N VAL A 355 15.34 26.35 0.02
CA VAL A 355 16.37 27.11 0.76
C VAL A 355 17.81 26.81 0.33
N THR A 356 18.08 25.72 -0.40
CA THR A 356 19.45 25.31 -0.79
C THR A 356 19.56 25.00 -2.30
N THR A 357 20.45 24.09 -2.70
CA THR A 357 20.62 23.64 -4.09
C THR A 357 20.10 22.20 -4.27
N PRO A 358 19.75 21.79 -5.51
CA PRO A 358 19.39 20.41 -5.79
C PRO A 358 20.44 19.39 -5.33
N ARG A 359 21.74 19.69 -5.50
CA ARG A 359 22.85 18.84 -5.03
C ARG A 359 22.82 18.62 -3.52
N ILE A 360 22.66 19.67 -2.72
CA ILE A 360 22.56 19.56 -1.26
C ILE A 360 21.30 18.77 -0.89
N THR A 361 20.18 19.04 -1.54
CA THR A 361 18.92 18.32 -1.34
C THR A 361 19.11 16.81 -1.54
N PHE A 362 19.77 16.40 -2.64
CA PHE A 362 20.05 14.99 -2.89
C PHE A 362 21.08 14.38 -1.94
N TYR A 363 22.12 15.11 -1.53
CA TYR A 363 23.06 14.58 -0.53
C TYR A 363 22.37 14.30 0.80
N VAL A 364 21.58 15.24 1.31
CA VAL A 364 20.85 15.04 2.56
C VAL A 364 19.84 13.90 2.43
N LEU A 365 19.12 13.82 1.30
CA LEU A 365 18.20 12.73 1.02
C LEU A 365 18.90 11.37 0.98
N LEU A 366 20.01 11.25 0.25
CA LEU A 366 20.79 10.02 0.16
C LEU A 366 21.33 9.58 1.52
N ILE A 367 21.92 10.50 2.28
CA ILE A 367 22.47 10.21 3.62
C ILE A 367 21.34 9.77 4.57
N GLY A 368 20.24 10.52 4.60
CA GLY A 368 19.08 10.22 5.44
C GLY A 368 18.44 8.88 5.08
N CYS A 369 18.19 8.62 3.81
CA CYS A 369 17.64 7.34 3.34
C CYS A 369 18.61 6.17 3.57
N ALA A 370 19.92 6.37 3.42
CA ALA A 370 20.92 5.32 3.63
C ALA A 370 21.01 4.94 5.11
N PHE A 371 21.01 5.93 5.99
CA PHE A 371 20.94 5.72 7.43
C PHE A 371 19.66 4.98 7.82
N ALA A 372 18.50 5.46 7.34
CA ALA A 372 17.21 4.84 7.61
C ALA A 372 17.15 3.39 7.08
N ALA A 373 17.64 3.13 5.86
CA ALA A 373 17.69 1.80 5.26
C ALA A 373 18.61 0.85 6.04
N THR A 374 19.77 1.33 6.49
CA THR A 374 20.70 0.56 7.32
C THR A 374 20.07 0.20 8.66
N TYR A 375 19.45 1.18 9.33
CA TYR A 375 18.76 0.98 10.60
C TYR A 375 17.63 -0.07 10.51
N THR A 376 16.72 0.07 9.54
CA THR A 376 15.58 -0.84 9.38
C THR A 376 16.01 -2.23 8.93
N THR A 377 16.97 -2.33 7.99
CA THR A 377 17.48 -3.61 7.49
C THR A 377 18.23 -4.37 8.58
N ALA A 378 19.11 -3.71 9.34
CA ALA A 378 19.82 -4.34 10.45
C ALA A 378 18.86 -4.88 11.51
N GLY A 379 17.85 -4.10 11.91
CA GLY A 379 16.82 -4.54 12.85
C GLY A 379 16.01 -5.73 12.34
N ARG A 380 15.74 -5.81 11.03
CA ARG A 380 15.06 -6.95 10.40
C ARG A 380 15.93 -8.19 10.29
N VAL A 381 17.20 -8.05 9.90
CA VAL A 381 18.16 -9.16 9.89
C VAL A 381 18.28 -9.77 11.28
N LEU A 382 18.41 -8.93 12.32
CA LEU A 382 18.45 -9.38 13.70
C LEU A 382 17.16 -10.12 14.10
N ARG A 383 15.98 -9.57 13.78
CA ARG A 383 14.69 -10.25 14.04
C ARG A 383 14.57 -11.57 13.29
N SER A 384 15.05 -11.64 12.06
CA SER A 384 14.94 -12.83 11.22
C SER A 384 15.83 -13.97 11.72
N LEU A 385 17.04 -13.64 12.20
CA LEU A 385 17.97 -14.62 12.78
C LEU A 385 17.53 -15.10 14.18
N THR A 386 16.84 -14.25 14.94
CA THR A 386 16.42 -14.55 16.31
C THR A 386 15.07 -15.26 16.40
N ARG A 387 14.10 -14.94 15.52
CA ARG A 387 12.71 -15.45 15.63
C ARG A 387 12.51 -16.89 15.13
N LYS A 388 13.44 -17.47 14.36
CA LYS A 388 13.35 -18.83 13.76
C LYS A 388 11.94 -19.19 13.24
N ALA A 389 11.20 -18.22 12.70
CA ALA A 389 9.84 -18.42 12.20
C ALA A 389 9.86 -19.34 10.97
N ARG A 390 8.94 -20.30 10.91
CA ARG A 390 8.79 -21.19 9.75
C ARG A 390 8.01 -20.46 8.66
N ARG A 391 8.61 -20.26 7.50
CA ARG A 391 7.97 -19.59 6.36
C ARG A 391 7.10 -20.54 5.54
N THR A 392 5.96 -20.02 5.09
CA THR A 392 4.97 -20.74 4.28
C THR A 392 5.40 -20.84 2.81
N ASP A 393 4.75 -21.74 2.06
CA ASP A 393 4.91 -21.84 0.61
C ASP A 393 4.31 -20.63 -0.14
N ARG A 394 3.35 -19.93 0.47
CA ARG A 394 2.85 -18.63 -0.03
C ARG A 394 3.96 -17.59 0.00
N ALA A 395 4.56 -17.36 1.18
CA ALA A 395 5.66 -16.42 1.34
C ALA A 395 6.84 -16.71 0.40
N ALA A 396 7.23 -17.99 0.26
CA ALA A 396 8.32 -18.37 -0.64
C ALA A 396 8.01 -18.09 -2.12
N ARG A 397 6.75 -18.25 -2.55
CA ARG A 397 6.29 -17.90 -3.92
C ARG A 397 6.28 -16.39 -4.12
N ALA A 398 5.72 -15.63 -3.18
CA ALA A 398 5.72 -14.18 -3.23
C ALA A 398 7.13 -13.60 -3.33
N LEU A 399 8.10 -14.12 -2.57
CA LEU A 399 9.51 -13.73 -2.70
C LEU A 399 10.11 -14.08 -4.06
N ALA A 400 9.75 -15.23 -4.65
CA ALA A 400 10.22 -15.61 -5.98
C ALA A 400 9.63 -14.72 -7.08
N ASP A 401 8.37 -14.30 -6.93
CA ASP A 401 7.71 -13.36 -7.83
C ASP A 401 8.33 -11.95 -7.72
N LEU A 402 8.61 -11.48 -6.49
CA LEU A 402 9.33 -10.23 -6.23
C LEU A 402 10.77 -10.22 -6.76
N ALA A 403 11.38 -11.40 -6.94
CA ALA A 403 12.70 -11.51 -7.51
C ALA A 403 12.72 -11.22 -9.02
N ASP A 404 11.57 -11.16 -9.72
CA ASP A 404 11.44 -10.75 -11.14
C ASP A 404 12.42 -11.49 -12.06
N ASN A 405 12.52 -12.81 -11.88
CA ASN A 405 13.40 -13.67 -12.66
C ASN A 405 12.85 -13.89 -14.08
N GLY A 406 13.68 -13.58 -15.07
CA GLY A 406 13.39 -13.70 -16.48
C GLY A 406 13.74 -15.06 -17.08
N PRO A 407 13.75 -15.14 -18.42
CA PRO A 407 13.85 -16.40 -19.15
C PRO A 407 15.22 -17.07 -19.02
N LEU A 408 16.32 -16.32 -18.81
CA LEU A 408 17.66 -16.92 -18.73
C LEU A 408 17.82 -17.65 -17.39
N VAL A 409 17.41 -17.03 -16.29
CA VAL A 409 17.30 -17.68 -14.98
C VAL A 409 16.36 -18.88 -15.05
N GLY A 410 15.17 -18.71 -15.64
CA GLY A 410 14.20 -19.79 -15.79
C GLY A 410 14.75 -21.02 -16.54
N ALA A 411 15.59 -20.81 -17.55
CA ALA A 411 16.25 -21.87 -18.30
C ALA A 411 17.39 -22.56 -17.52
N LEU A 412 18.11 -21.83 -16.66
CA LEU A 412 19.23 -22.35 -15.89
C LEU A 412 18.81 -23.09 -14.61
N VAL A 413 17.70 -22.72 -13.98
CA VAL A 413 17.23 -23.33 -12.72
C VAL A 413 17.11 -24.87 -12.81
N PRO A 414 16.52 -25.47 -13.87
CA PRO A 414 16.47 -26.93 -14.01
C PRO A 414 17.85 -27.58 -14.11
N VAL A 415 18.83 -26.90 -14.73
CA VAL A 415 20.20 -27.41 -14.95
C VAL A 415 21.03 -27.35 -13.66
N LEU A 416 20.83 -26.31 -12.86
CA LEU A 416 21.54 -26.08 -11.60
C LEU A 416 20.89 -26.80 -10.40
N LYS A 417 19.77 -27.50 -10.63
CA LYS A 417 19.00 -28.19 -9.59
C LYS A 417 19.89 -29.22 -8.87
N GLY A 418 19.95 -29.13 -7.54
CA GLY A 418 20.80 -29.98 -6.70
C GLY A 418 22.24 -29.48 -6.49
N ARG A 419 22.69 -28.45 -7.24
CA ARG A 419 24.01 -27.80 -7.07
C ARG A 419 23.96 -26.44 -6.36
N GLY A 420 22.77 -26.03 -5.91
CA GLY A 420 22.55 -24.73 -5.29
C GLY A 420 23.20 -24.57 -3.89
N PRO A 421 23.62 -23.35 -3.54
CA PRO A 421 24.35 -22.99 -2.34
C PRO A 421 23.38 -23.03 -1.16
N ARG A 422 23.93 -23.22 0.04
CA ARG A 422 23.11 -23.30 1.25
C ARG A 422 22.48 -21.94 1.64
N ILE A 423 22.92 -20.84 1.03
CA ILE A 423 22.54 -19.46 1.40
C ILE A 423 22.26 -18.64 0.13
N ALA A 424 20.99 -18.61 -0.30
CA ALA A 424 20.51 -17.89 -1.49
C ALA A 424 20.97 -16.41 -1.60
N PRO A 425 20.86 -15.57 -0.54
CA PRO A 425 21.24 -14.17 -0.65
C PRO A 425 22.75 -13.94 -0.87
N LEU A 426 23.62 -14.89 -0.49
CA LEU A 426 25.06 -14.76 -0.75
C LEU A 426 25.38 -14.94 -2.23
N SER A 427 24.73 -15.88 -2.91
CA SER A 427 24.93 -16.06 -4.36
C SER A 427 24.40 -14.85 -5.14
N ALA A 428 23.18 -14.41 -4.85
CA ALA A 428 22.62 -13.18 -5.43
C ALA A 428 23.54 -11.97 -5.18
N GLY A 429 24.07 -11.84 -3.95
CA GLY A 429 24.96 -10.75 -3.55
C GLY A 429 26.31 -10.79 -4.26
N LEU A 430 26.92 -11.96 -4.40
CA LEU A 430 28.18 -12.13 -5.11
C LEU A 430 28.06 -11.69 -6.57
N GLY A 431 27.03 -12.16 -7.28
CA GLY A 431 26.77 -11.75 -8.65
C GLY A 431 26.57 -10.24 -8.77
N ALA A 432 25.69 -9.68 -7.94
CA ALA A 432 25.37 -8.25 -7.95
C ALA A 432 26.61 -7.38 -7.72
N VAL A 433 27.44 -7.73 -6.74
CA VAL A 433 28.68 -7.00 -6.44
C VAL A 433 29.66 -7.11 -7.61
N LEU A 434 29.84 -8.30 -8.19
CA LEU A 434 30.79 -8.49 -9.28
C LEU A 434 30.41 -7.71 -10.54
N VAL A 435 29.14 -7.71 -10.95
CA VAL A 435 28.71 -6.97 -12.15
C VAL A 435 28.79 -5.46 -11.95
N VAL A 436 28.41 -4.95 -10.77
CA VAL A 436 28.51 -3.51 -10.45
C VAL A 436 29.97 -3.08 -10.35
N ALA A 437 30.83 -3.86 -9.69
CA ALA A 437 32.26 -3.57 -9.60
C ALA A 437 32.95 -3.59 -10.96
N ALA A 438 32.59 -4.54 -11.83
CA ALA A 438 33.05 -4.60 -13.21
C ALA A 438 32.62 -3.37 -14.03
N ALA A 439 31.35 -2.99 -13.94
CA ALA A 439 30.83 -1.79 -14.58
C ALA A 439 31.57 -0.52 -14.10
N TRP A 440 31.89 -0.45 -12.81
CA TRP A 440 32.62 0.69 -12.25
C TRP A 440 34.06 0.74 -12.78
N ALA A 441 34.76 -0.39 -12.71
CA ALA A 441 36.16 -0.50 -13.10
C ALA A 441 36.37 -0.26 -14.60
N TRP A 442 35.57 -0.90 -15.45
CA TRP A 442 35.79 -0.95 -16.89
C TRP A 442 34.82 -0.11 -17.73
N GLY A 443 33.79 0.48 -17.12
CA GLY A 443 32.81 1.28 -17.85
C GLY A 443 32.08 0.49 -18.95
N PRO A 444 31.54 1.17 -19.98
CA PRO A 444 30.92 0.53 -21.15
C PRO A 444 31.94 -0.29 -21.95
N SER A 445 32.10 -1.57 -21.62
CA SER A 445 33.10 -2.43 -22.27
C SER A 445 32.71 -3.90 -22.25
N TRP A 446 33.31 -4.67 -23.16
CA TRP A 446 33.12 -6.12 -23.25
C TRP A 446 33.51 -6.87 -21.97
N TRP A 447 34.37 -6.30 -21.12
CA TRP A 447 34.77 -6.87 -19.84
C TRP A 447 33.63 -6.92 -18.82
N VAL A 448 32.57 -6.14 -19.01
CA VAL A 448 31.37 -6.15 -18.14
C VAL A 448 30.39 -7.26 -18.53
N VAL A 449 30.42 -7.73 -19.78
CA VAL A 449 29.48 -8.74 -20.29
C VAL A 449 29.66 -10.09 -19.58
N LEU A 450 30.91 -10.48 -19.29
CA LEU A 450 31.19 -11.74 -18.59
C LEU A 450 30.66 -11.73 -17.14
N PRO A 451 30.95 -10.71 -16.29
CA PRO A 451 30.30 -10.54 -14.99
C PRO A 451 28.77 -10.45 -15.07
N ALA A 452 28.20 -9.84 -16.11
CA ALA A 452 26.76 -9.81 -16.31
C ALA A 452 26.19 -11.21 -16.62
N ALA A 453 26.89 -12.04 -17.41
CA ALA A 453 26.52 -13.43 -17.62
C ALA A 453 26.66 -14.27 -16.34
N LEU A 454 27.71 -14.03 -15.55
CA LEU A 454 27.88 -14.65 -14.23
C LEU A 454 26.76 -14.25 -13.27
N TYR A 455 26.31 -12.99 -13.30
CA TYR A 455 25.18 -12.50 -12.53
C TYR A 455 23.89 -13.28 -12.84
N VAL A 456 23.64 -13.65 -14.10
CA VAL A 456 22.53 -14.53 -14.48
C VAL A 456 22.67 -15.92 -13.83
N VAL A 457 23.86 -16.50 -13.85
CA VAL A 457 24.14 -17.81 -13.25
C VAL A 457 23.93 -17.78 -11.74
N THR A 458 24.48 -16.79 -11.03
CA THR A 458 24.32 -16.65 -9.58
C THR A 458 22.88 -16.29 -9.19
N SER A 459 22.16 -15.54 -10.03
CA SER A 459 20.73 -15.29 -9.83
C SER A 459 19.92 -16.59 -9.92
N ALA A 460 20.21 -17.42 -10.93
CA ALA A 460 19.57 -18.73 -11.07
C ALA A 460 19.88 -19.65 -9.89
N GLU A 461 21.15 -19.69 -9.50
CA GLU A 461 21.63 -20.43 -8.34
C GLU A 461 20.85 -20.04 -7.06
N ALA A 462 20.65 -18.74 -6.81
CA ALA A 462 19.95 -18.20 -5.65
C ALA A 462 18.47 -18.64 -5.56
N VAL A 463 17.83 -18.98 -6.67
CA VAL A 463 16.40 -19.37 -6.73
C VAL A 463 16.18 -20.84 -7.09
N THR A 464 17.23 -21.67 -7.07
CA THR A 464 17.13 -23.13 -7.28
C THR A 464 16.30 -23.85 -6.21
N ARG A 465 16.08 -23.22 -5.05
CA ARG A 465 15.29 -23.74 -3.93
C ARG A 465 14.23 -22.73 -3.51
N PRO A 466 13.09 -23.17 -2.95
CA PRO A 466 12.11 -22.25 -2.38
C PRO A 466 12.73 -21.35 -1.31
N LEU A 467 12.46 -20.05 -1.39
CA LEU A 467 13.03 -18.98 -0.55
C LEU A 467 12.47 -18.99 0.89
N LYS A 468 12.76 -20.06 1.63
CA LYS A 468 12.26 -20.31 3.00
C LYS A 468 13.29 -20.03 4.10
N GLY A 469 14.56 -19.84 3.74
CA GLY A 469 15.65 -19.58 4.66
C GLY A 469 15.52 -18.23 5.37
N ALA A 470 16.07 -18.12 6.58
CA ALA A 470 15.88 -16.93 7.44
C ALA A 470 16.29 -15.61 6.78
N LEU A 471 17.21 -15.60 5.82
CA LEU A 471 17.65 -14.38 5.13
C LEU A 471 17.19 -14.30 3.67
N ASP A 472 16.41 -15.27 3.20
CA ASP A 472 16.05 -15.36 1.77
C ASP A 472 15.16 -14.20 1.29
N TRP A 473 14.48 -13.48 2.20
CA TRP A 473 13.78 -12.23 1.90
C TRP A 473 14.71 -11.09 1.43
N LEU A 474 16.03 -11.24 1.59
CA LEU A 474 17.02 -10.32 1.03
C LEU A 474 17.31 -10.57 -0.45
N VAL A 475 16.89 -11.71 -1.02
CA VAL A 475 17.16 -12.03 -2.43
C VAL A 475 16.54 -10.99 -3.38
N PRO A 476 15.23 -10.66 -3.31
CA PRO A 476 14.65 -9.63 -4.18
C PRO A 476 15.37 -8.27 -4.11
N PRO A 477 15.59 -7.64 -2.93
CA PRO A 477 16.23 -6.34 -2.88
C PRO A 477 17.70 -6.35 -3.32
N ILE A 478 18.44 -7.45 -3.12
CA ILE A 478 19.82 -7.60 -3.62
C ILE A 478 19.82 -7.61 -5.15
N LEU A 479 18.92 -8.38 -5.78
CA LEU A 479 18.81 -8.42 -7.25
C LEU A 479 18.37 -7.06 -7.81
N ARG A 480 17.43 -6.36 -7.14
CA ARG A 480 17.07 -4.97 -7.52
C ARG A 480 18.30 -4.05 -7.49
N ALA A 481 19.08 -4.11 -6.42
CA ALA A 481 20.28 -3.29 -6.27
C ALA A 481 21.32 -3.60 -7.35
N GLY A 482 21.55 -4.89 -7.64
CA GLY A 482 22.46 -5.33 -8.70
C GLY A 482 22.07 -4.80 -10.07
N GLU A 483 20.81 -4.97 -10.47
CA GLU A 483 20.28 -4.46 -11.74
C GLU A 483 20.42 -2.93 -11.83
N TYR A 484 19.89 -2.20 -10.85
CA TYR A 484 19.82 -0.75 -10.93
C TYR A 484 21.16 -0.04 -10.81
N LEU A 485 22.04 -0.53 -9.94
CA LEU A 485 23.38 0.03 -9.82
C LEU A 485 24.21 -0.24 -11.07
N THR A 486 24.02 -1.39 -11.74
CA THR A 486 24.68 -1.67 -13.02
C THR A 486 24.25 -0.65 -14.09
N VAL A 487 22.95 -0.39 -14.21
CA VAL A 487 22.40 0.62 -15.14
C VAL A 487 22.94 2.02 -14.82
N LEU A 488 22.91 2.43 -13.54
CA LEU A 488 23.43 3.72 -13.08
C LEU A 488 24.92 3.87 -13.43
N VAL A 489 25.75 2.88 -13.09
CA VAL A 489 27.19 2.96 -13.23
C VAL A 489 27.60 2.95 -14.71
N LEU A 490 26.98 2.10 -15.55
CA LEU A 490 27.26 2.10 -16.98
C LEU A 490 26.86 3.42 -17.66
N ALA A 491 25.72 3.99 -17.27
CA ALA A 491 25.30 5.30 -17.77
C ALA A 491 26.25 6.42 -17.31
N ALA A 492 26.63 6.44 -16.03
CA ALA A 492 27.57 7.42 -15.49
C ALA A 492 28.95 7.34 -16.13
N ARG A 493 29.46 6.12 -16.39
CA ARG A 493 30.76 5.85 -16.99
C ARG A 493 30.77 5.94 -18.53
N SER A 494 29.62 6.23 -19.15
CA SER A 494 29.54 6.45 -20.60
C SER A 494 29.97 7.86 -21.02
N ASP A 495 30.11 8.78 -20.07
CA ASP A 495 30.53 10.17 -20.28
C ASP A 495 29.69 10.91 -21.34
N VAL A 496 28.42 10.53 -21.51
CA VAL A 496 27.44 11.19 -22.39
C VAL A 496 26.29 11.75 -21.58
N ASN A 497 26.04 13.06 -21.71
CA ASN A 497 25.03 13.82 -20.95
C ASN A 497 23.63 13.21 -20.96
N GLY A 498 23.23 12.54 -22.05
CA GLY A 498 21.90 11.93 -22.18
C GLY A 498 21.75 10.56 -21.51
N ALA A 499 22.85 9.89 -21.17
CA ALA A 499 22.80 8.51 -20.69
C ALA A 499 22.18 8.39 -19.29
N LEU A 500 22.51 9.29 -18.37
CA LEU A 500 21.96 9.28 -17.02
C LEU A 500 20.45 9.59 -16.97
N PRO A 501 19.93 10.60 -17.69
CA PRO A 501 18.48 10.77 -17.85
C PRO A 501 17.79 9.55 -18.48
N ALA A 502 18.40 8.91 -19.49
CA ALA A 502 17.85 7.71 -20.12
C ALA A 502 17.81 6.52 -19.16
N ALA A 503 18.88 6.32 -18.39
CA ALA A 503 18.97 5.34 -17.31
C ALA A 503 17.93 5.61 -16.21
N PHE A 504 17.70 6.88 -15.86
CA PHE A 504 16.65 7.28 -14.92
C PHE A 504 15.28 6.85 -15.43
N GLY A 505 14.97 7.11 -16.70
CA GLY A 505 13.72 6.65 -17.32
C GLY A 505 13.55 5.12 -17.28
N LEU A 506 14.61 4.38 -17.58
CA LEU A 506 14.60 2.92 -17.55
C LEU A 506 14.34 2.38 -16.14
N VAL A 507 15.12 2.84 -15.15
CA VAL A 507 14.98 2.40 -13.77
C VAL A 507 13.62 2.82 -13.20
N ALA A 508 13.09 3.99 -13.56
CA ALA A 508 11.74 4.40 -13.13
C ALA A 508 10.65 3.45 -13.68
N ALA A 509 10.74 3.07 -14.96
CA ALA A 509 9.80 2.14 -15.59
C ALA A 509 9.87 0.74 -14.98
N VAL A 510 11.08 0.24 -14.73
CA VAL A 510 11.30 -1.06 -14.09
C VAL A 510 10.90 -1.03 -12.61
N ALA A 511 11.18 0.05 -11.89
CA ALA A 511 10.76 0.22 -10.51
C ALA A 511 9.23 0.23 -10.39
N TYR A 512 8.53 0.88 -11.32
CA TYR A 512 7.07 0.84 -11.38
C TYR A 512 6.54 -0.59 -11.50
N HIS A 513 7.11 -1.42 -12.39
CA HIS A 513 6.76 -2.85 -12.49
C HIS A 513 6.92 -3.60 -11.16
N HIS A 514 7.99 -3.32 -10.40
CA HIS A 514 8.19 -3.95 -9.09
C HIS A 514 7.20 -3.45 -8.04
N TYR A 515 6.86 -2.16 -8.03
CA TYR A 515 5.79 -1.68 -7.14
C TYR A 515 4.45 -2.30 -7.51
N ASP A 516 4.11 -2.37 -8.79
CA ASP A 516 2.88 -3.03 -9.25
C ASP A 516 2.83 -4.48 -8.75
N THR A 517 3.94 -5.21 -8.86
CA THR A 517 4.09 -6.58 -8.33
C THR A 517 3.83 -6.64 -6.83
N VAL A 518 4.44 -5.74 -6.05
CA VAL A 518 4.22 -5.63 -4.60
C VAL A 518 2.76 -5.38 -4.27
N TYR A 519 2.11 -4.43 -4.94
CA TYR A 519 0.74 -4.05 -4.62
C TYR A 519 -0.27 -5.15 -4.98
N ARG A 520 -0.02 -5.93 -6.04
CA ARG A 520 -0.86 -7.09 -6.37
C ARG A 520 -0.71 -8.23 -5.36
N ILE A 521 0.52 -8.53 -4.94
CA ILE A 521 0.78 -9.57 -3.93
C ILE A 521 0.12 -9.16 -2.60
N ARG A 522 0.33 -7.92 -2.16
CA ARG A 522 -0.30 -7.38 -0.94
C ARG A 522 -1.82 -7.35 -1.04
N GLY A 523 -2.34 -7.14 -2.26
CA GLY A 523 -3.75 -7.14 -2.60
C GLY A 523 -4.41 -8.53 -2.65
N ASP A 524 -3.64 -9.60 -2.41
CA ASP A 524 -4.05 -10.98 -2.70
C ASP A 524 -4.57 -11.22 -4.12
N ALA A 525 -4.11 -10.39 -5.05
CA ALA A 525 -4.50 -10.39 -6.45
C ALA A 525 -3.52 -11.19 -7.34
N GLY A 526 -2.48 -11.78 -6.74
CA GLY A 526 -1.44 -12.59 -7.40
C GLY A 526 -0.25 -11.77 -7.91
N ALA A 527 0.66 -12.42 -8.64
CA ALA A 527 1.78 -11.75 -9.30
C ALA A 527 1.44 -11.35 -10.75
N PRO A 528 2.17 -10.42 -11.38
CA PRO A 528 1.99 -10.12 -12.79
C PRO A 528 2.18 -11.38 -13.66
N PRO A 529 1.53 -11.44 -14.84
CA PRO A 529 1.55 -12.63 -15.65
C PRO A 529 2.95 -12.94 -16.18
N ALA A 530 3.33 -14.22 -16.23
CA ALA A 530 4.69 -14.63 -16.60
C ALA A 530 5.13 -14.16 -18.00
N TRP A 531 4.18 -13.92 -18.93
CA TRP A 531 4.51 -13.36 -20.24
C TRP A 531 5.04 -11.93 -20.15
N LEU A 532 4.56 -11.13 -19.17
CA LEU A 532 5.00 -9.76 -18.97
C LEU A 532 6.48 -9.75 -18.58
N VAL A 533 6.84 -10.51 -17.54
CA VAL A 533 8.23 -10.65 -17.06
C VAL A 533 9.16 -11.11 -18.18
N ARG A 534 8.73 -12.09 -19.00
CA ARG A 534 9.51 -12.55 -20.17
C ARG A 534 9.66 -11.47 -21.24
N ALA A 535 8.60 -10.73 -21.55
CA ALA A 535 8.61 -9.68 -22.57
C ALA A 535 9.54 -8.52 -22.19
N ILE A 536 9.59 -8.17 -20.91
CA ILE A 536 10.52 -7.16 -20.38
C ILE A 536 11.87 -7.76 -19.95
N GLY A 537 12.15 -9.02 -20.28
CA GLY A 537 13.43 -9.71 -20.07
C GLY A 537 13.76 -10.16 -18.65
N GLY A 538 12.93 -9.84 -17.64
CA GLY A 538 13.27 -9.99 -16.23
C GLY A 538 14.56 -9.27 -15.83
N GLN A 539 14.93 -9.38 -14.56
CA GLN A 539 16.09 -8.68 -14.00
C GLN A 539 17.41 -9.15 -14.61
N ASP A 540 17.52 -10.44 -14.91
CA ASP A 540 18.66 -11.11 -15.51
C ASP A 540 18.86 -10.71 -16.97
N GLY A 541 17.79 -10.79 -17.77
CA GLY A 541 17.85 -10.43 -19.19
C GLY A 541 18.09 -8.94 -19.39
N ARG A 542 17.46 -8.05 -18.62
CA ARG A 542 17.70 -6.60 -18.71
C ARG A 542 19.12 -6.22 -18.30
N THR A 543 19.63 -6.78 -17.20
CA THR A 543 21.00 -6.48 -16.74
C THR A 543 22.03 -6.90 -17.79
N LEU A 544 21.90 -8.12 -18.34
CA LEU A 544 22.78 -8.60 -19.41
C LEU A 544 22.64 -7.78 -20.69
N LEU A 545 21.41 -7.46 -21.10
CA LEU A 545 21.15 -6.66 -22.30
C LEU A 545 21.78 -5.27 -22.18
N VAL A 546 21.62 -4.59 -21.05
CA VAL A 546 22.23 -3.27 -20.83
C VAL A 546 23.75 -3.35 -20.87
N ALA A 547 24.37 -4.37 -20.26
CA ALA A 547 25.82 -4.58 -20.32
C ALA A 547 26.31 -4.82 -21.76
N VAL A 548 25.59 -5.63 -22.54
CA VAL A 548 25.89 -5.90 -23.95
C VAL A 548 25.73 -4.65 -24.81
N LEU A 549 24.65 -3.89 -24.64
CA LEU A 549 24.42 -2.63 -25.37
C LEU A 549 25.49 -1.59 -25.03
N ALA A 550 25.91 -1.50 -23.76
CA ALA A 550 26.98 -0.62 -23.32
C ALA A 550 28.33 -0.99 -23.96
N ALA A 551 28.60 -2.28 -24.15
CA ALA A 551 29.83 -2.75 -24.80
C ALA A 551 29.82 -2.58 -26.33
N LEU A 552 28.65 -2.72 -26.96
CA LEU A 552 28.48 -2.73 -28.42
C LEU A 552 28.34 -1.34 -29.04
N LEU A 553 27.66 -0.43 -28.34
CA LEU A 553 27.22 0.84 -28.90
C LEU A 553 28.14 1.99 -28.51
N THR A 554 28.19 3.02 -29.35
CA THR A 554 28.78 4.32 -28.94
C THR A 554 27.93 4.94 -27.83
N GLY A 555 28.48 5.83 -27.00
CA GLY A 555 27.73 6.43 -25.89
C GLY A 555 26.43 7.14 -26.29
N ALA A 556 26.40 7.77 -27.47
CA ALA A 556 25.18 8.37 -28.02
C ALA A 556 24.14 7.31 -28.43
N GLN A 557 24.57 6.24 -29.09
CA GLN A 557 23.69 5.12 -29.43
C GLN A 557 23.20 4.37 -28.19
N PHE A 558 24.06 4.22 -27.18
CA PHE A 558 23.70 3.64 -25.89
C PHE A 558 22.63 4.45 -25.17
N THR A 559 22.73 5.78 -25.21
CA THR A 559 21.67 6.68 -24.71
C THR A 559 20.34 6.41 -25.40
N VAL A 560 20.33 6.35 -26.74
CA VAL A 560 19.11 6.05 -27.52
C VAL A 560 18.57 4.67 -27.17
N ALA A 561 19.44 3.67 -27.02
CA ALA A 561 19.03 2.32 -26.66
C ALA A 561 18.40 2.25 -25.25
N LEU A 562 18.98 2.95 -24.26
CA LEU A 562 18.40 3.07 -22.92
C LEU A 562 17.03 3.75 -22.96
N THR A 563 16.89 4.84 -23.73
CA THR A 563 15.60 5.52 -23.89
C THR A 563 14.56 4.63 -24.57
N ALA A 564 14.94 3.92 -25.64
CA ALA A 564 14.06 2.99 -26.34
C ALA A 564 13.61 1.85 -25.41
N LEU A 565 14.53 1.29 -24.63
CA LEU A 565 14.22 0.25 -23.64
C LEU A 565 13.31 0.78 -22.53
N ALA A 566 13.58 1.99 -22.02
CA ALA A 566 12.74 2.64 -21.01
C ALA A 566 11.30 2.82 -21.50
N VAL A 567 11.12 3.35 -22.71
CA VAL A 567 9.81 3.54 -23.33
C VAL A 567 9.11 2.20 -23.58
N ALA A 568 9.82 1.21 -24.13
CA ALA A 568 9.26 -0.11 -24.39
C ALA A 568 8.78 -0.79 -23.09
N VAL A 569 9.61 -0.81 -22.05
CA VAL A 569 9.24 -1.36 -20.73
C VAL A 569 8.07 -0.59 -20.14
N ALA A 570 8.13 0.75 -20.11
CA ALA A 570 7.05 1.58 -19.56
C ALA A 570 5.71 1.32 -20.27
N LEU A 571 5.69 1.26 -21.60
CA LEU A 571 4.48 1.01 -22.36
C LEU A 571 3.88 -0.37 -22.05
N VAL A 572 4.69 -1.42 -22.08
CA VAL A 572 4.20 -2.78 -21.84
C VAL A 572 3.67 -2.93 -20.41
N VAL A 573 4.41 -2.42 -19.42
CA VAL A 573 4.05 -2.51 -17.99
C VAL A 573 2.84 -1.65 -17.66
N LEU A 574 2.79 -0.39 -18.10
CA LEU A 574 1.67 0.50 -17.82
C LEU A 574 0.38 0.02 -18.47
N VAL A 575 0.45 -0.51 -19.70
CA VAL A 575 -0.73 -1.05 -20.38
C VAL A 575 -1.25 -2.30 -19.67
N GLU A 576 -0.38 -3.21 -19.25
CA GLU A 576 -0.81 -4.41 -18.51
C GLU A 576 -1.34 -4.04 -17.12
N SER A 577 -0.63 -3.20 -16.36
CA SER A 577 -1.07 -2.75 -15.03
C SER A 577 -2.40 -2.01 -15.09
N THR A 578 -2.56 -1.05 -16.00
CA THR A 578 -3.83 -0.32 -16.16
C THR A 578 -4.96 -1.27 -16.54
N ARG A 579 -4.74 -2.19 -17.48
CA ARG A 579 -5.75 -3.20 -17.84
C ARG A 579 -6.14 -4.06 -16.65
N PHE A 580 -5.16 -4.52 -15.87
CA PHE A 580 -5.41 -5.32 -14.68
C PHE A 580 -6.23 -4.53 -13.66
N TRP A 581 -5.78 -3.37 -13.20
CA TRP A 581 -6.45 -2.64 -12.11
C TRP A 581 -7.80 -2.03 -12.50
N VAL A 582 -8.02 -1.75 -13.79
CA VAL A 582 -9.35 -1.33 -14.28
C VAL A 582 -10.31 -2.51 -14.41
N SER A 583 -9.82 -3.70 -14.78
CA SER A 583 -10.66 -4.89 -14.97
C SER A 583 -10.83 -5.75 -13.71
N ALA A 584 -9.89 -5.64 -12.76
CA ALA A 584 -9.87 -6.46 -11.56
C ALA A 584 -10.88 -5.94 -10.55
N GLY A 585 -11.92 -6.72 -10.30
CA GLY A 585 -12.76 -6.63 -9.10
C GLY A 585 -12.03 -7.13 -7.85
N ALA A 586 -10.71 -6.90 -7.74
CA ALA A 586 -9.89 -7.33 -6.60
C ALA A 586 -10.43 -6.74 -5.27
N PRO A 587 -10.01 -7.24 -4.10
CA PRO A 587 -10.32 -6.61 -2.82
C PRO A 587 -9.48 -5.33 -2.64
N ALA A 588 -10.07 -4.27 -2.08
CA ALA A 588 -9.36 -3.02 -1.79
C ALA A 588 -8.48 -3.19 -0.55
N VAL A 589 -7.20 -3.52 -0.75
CA VAL A 589 -6.23 -3.56 0.35
C VAL A 589 -5.72 -2.16 0.61
N HIS A 590 -6.31 -1.52 1.63
CA HIS A 590 -5.84 -0.24 2.13
C HIS A 590 -4.80 -0.46 3.23
N ASP A 591 -3.74 0.35 3.22
CA ASP A 591 -2.71 0.33 4.25
C ASP A 591 -3.26 0.93 5.56
N GLU A 592 -3.97 0.12 6.35
CA GLU A 592 -4.54 0.54 7.64
C GLU A 592 -3.47 0.85 8.70
N GLY A 593 -2.20 0.48 8.45
CA GLY A 593 -1.19 0.41 9.48
C GLY A 593 -1.54 -0.74 10.42
N GLU A 594 -0.66 -1.73 10.53
CA GLU A 594 -0.89 -2.87 11.43
C GLU A 594 -1.31 -2.40 12.84
N PRO A 595 -2.18 -3.10 13.58
CA PRO A 595 -2.30 -2.94 15.02
C PRO A 595 -0.98 -3.32 15.73
N ALA A 596 -0.79 -2.92 16.98
CA ALA A 596 0.48 -3.10 17.72
C ALA A 596 0.64 -4.50 18.29
#